data_AF-A0A920F2X1-F1
#
_entry.id   AF-A0A920F2X1-F1
#
_cell.length_a   1.000
_cell.length_b   1.000
_cell.length_c   1.000
_cell.angle_alpha   90.00
_cell.angle_beta   90.00
_cell.angle_gamma   90.00
#
_symmetry.space_group_name_H-M   'P 1'
#
loop_
_entity.id
_entity.type
_entity.pdbx_description
1 polymer ?
#
loop_
_entity_poly.entity_id
_entity_poly.type
_entity_poly.pdbx_seq_one_letter_code
_entity_poly.pdbx_strand_id
1 'polypeptide(L)'
;MIENVIKQSTLIDQVMVIGENQKFPSAVIQLNFEAVNEWLGHTKKPLTQKKLIQDNKVIEKINVTLKTQITTLPMGKSKSV
;
A
#
# COMPACT_ATOMS: atom_id res chain seq x y z
N MET A 1 -3.26 -10.75 9.21
CA MET A 1 -2.14 -11.23 8.36
C MET A 1 -1.89 -10.35 7.13
N ILE A 2 -2.90 -9.61 6.65
CA ILE A 2 -2.78 -8.65 5.53
C ILE A 2 -1.88 -7.45 5.87
N GLU A 3 -1.96 -6.96 7.11
CA GLU A 3 -1.17 -5.83 7.61
C GLU A 3 0.34 -6.07 7.51
N ASN A 4 0.80 -7.28 7.88
CA ASN A 4 2.21 -7.66 7.81
C ASN A 4 2.75 -7.72 6.38
N VAL A 5 1.90 -8.05 5.41
CA VAL A 5 2.32 -8.08 4.00
C VAL A 5 2.48 -6.64 3.50
N ILE A 6 1.55 -5.76 3.85
CA ILE A 6 1.57 -4.35 3.44
C ILE A 6 2.74 -3.59 4.08
N LYS A 7 3.09 -3.91 5.34
CA LYS A 7 4.26 -3.36 6.05
C LYS A 7 5.61 -3.69 5.40
N GLN A 8 5.68 -4.62 4.44
CA GLN A 8 6.93 -4.93 3.72
C GLN A 8 7.28 -3.91 2.63
N SER A 9 6.38 -2.99 2.30
CA SER A 9 6.67 -1.96 1.29
C SER A 9 7.48 -0.81 1.89
N THR A 10 8.68 -0.55 1.36
CA THR A 10 9.51 0.61 1.74
C THR A 10 8.81 1.96 1.51
N LEU A 11 7.78 2.00 0.65
CA LEU A 11 7.01 3.19 0.35
C LEU A 11 5.90 3.47 1.38
N ILE A 12 5.59 2.53 2.27
CA ILE A 12 4.50 2.62 3.24
C ILE A 12 5.12 2.76 4.64
N ASP A 13 4.72 3.80 5.35
CA ASP A 13 5.17 4.08 6.72
C ASP A 13 4.25 3.41 7.73
N GLN A 14 2.94 3.59 7.56
CA GLN A 14 1.93 2.99 8.43
C GLN A 14 0.74 2.48 7.63
N VAL A 15 0.12 1.42 8.11
CA VAL A 15 -1.13 0.88 7.54
C VAL A 15 -2.04 0.44 8.67
N MET A 16 -3.32 0.78 8.55
CA MET A 16 -4.38 0.31 9.42
C MET A 16 -5.47 -0.34 8.58
N VAL A 17 -5.85 -1.57 8.93
CA VAL A 17 -6.88 -2.33 8.21
C VAL A 17 -8.19 -2.24 8.97
N ILE A 18 -9.27 -1.97 8.26
CA ILE A 18 -10.63 -1.82 8.79
C ILE A 18 -11.50 -2.91 8.18
N GLY A 19 -12.21 -3.65 9.03
CA GLY A 19 -13.10 -4.73 8.58
C GLY A 19 -12.36 -5.99 8.16
N GLU A 20 -11.31 -6.38 8.89
CA GLU A 20 -10.71 -7.70 8.72
C GLU A 20 -11.80 -8.79 8.80
N ASN A 21 -11.75 -9.77 7.89
CA ASN A 21 -12.76 -10.84 7.71
C ASN A 21 -14.14 -10.42 7.14
N GLN A 22 -14.28 -9.20 6.62
CA GLN A 22 -15.46 -8.80 5.84
C GLN A 22 -15.29 -9.10 4.34
N LYS A 23 -16.40 -9.13 3.59
CA LYS A 23 -16.36 -9.30 2.11
C LYS A 23 -15.55 -8.20 1.41
N PHE A 24 -15.49 -7.01 2.00
CA PHE A 24 -14.79 -5.84 1.47
C PHE A 24 -13.97 -5.17 2.58
N PRO A 25 -12.77 -5.70 2.90
CA PRO A 25 -11.88 -5.05 3.85
C PRO A 25 -11.34 -3.74 3.24
N SER A 26 -11.18 -2.71 4.07
CA SER A 26 -10.58 -1.43 3.70
C SER A 26 -9.27 -1.24 4.45
N ALA A 27 -8.37 -0.42 3.90
CA ALA A 27 -7.15 -0.03 4.61
C ALA A 27 -6.87 1.46 4.45
N VAL A 28 -6.42 2.08 5.53
CA VAL A 28 -5.85 3.42 5.54
C VAL A 28 -4.33 3.26 5.51
N ILE A 29 -3.68 3.96 4.58
CA ILE A 29 -2.25 3.82 4.31
C ILE A 29 -1.60 5.20 4.39
N GLN A 30 -0.58 5.32 5.22
CA GLN A 30 0.32 6.46 5.28
C GLN A 30 1.60 6.14 4.51
N LEU A 31 1.97 7.03 3.59
CA LEU A 31 3.16 6.86 2.77
C LEU A 31 4.40 7.38 3.48
N ASN A 32 5.51 6.72 3.23
CA ASN A 32 6.82 7.27 3.54
C ASN A 32 7.19 8.31 2.47
N PHE A 33 6.94 9.59 2.75
CA PHE A 33 7.16 10.67 1.80
C PHE A 33 8.63 10.83 1.38
N GLU A 34 9.57 10.45 2.24
CA GLU A 34 11.01 10.48 1.91
C GLU A 34 11.33 9.40 0.89
N ALA A 35 10.95 8.16 1.16
CA ALA A 35 11.15 7.03 0.24
C ALA A 35 10.40 7.22 -1.09
N VAL A 36 9.19 7.80 -1.07
CA VAL A 36 8.44 8.10 -2.30
C VAL A 36 9.14 9.20 -3.12
N ASN A 37 9.66 10.25 -2.47
CA ASN A 37 10.44 11.26 -3.16
C ASN A 37 11.72 10.68 -3.77
N GLU A 38 12.42 9.81 -3.05
CA GLU A 38 13.60 9.11 -3.55
C GLU A 38 13.26 8.23 -4.76
N TRP A 39 12.18 7.46 -4.68
CA TRP A 39 11.70 6.61 -5.78
C TRP A 39 11.33 7.43 -7.03
N LEU A 40 10.75 8.63 -6.86
CA LEU A 40 10.46 9.55 -7.96
C LEU A 40 11.70 10.30 -8.48
N GLY A 41 12.87 10.16 -7.84
CA GLY A 41 14.09 10.88 -8.20
C GLY A 41 14.12 12.34 -7.71
N HIS A 42 13.23 12.72 -6.78
CA HIS A 42 13.14 14.04 -6.18
C HIS A 42 14.01 14.21 -4.92
N THR A 43 15.19 13.57 -4.89
CA THR A 43 16.11 13.61 -3.72
C THR A 43 16.66 15.00 -3.41
N LYS A 44 16.88 15.84 -4.43
CA LYS A 44 17.43 17.20 -4.27
C LYS A 44 16.36 18.28 -4.05
N LYS A 45 15.13 18.01 -4.47
CA LYS A 45 13.98 18.94 -4.37
C LYS A 45 12.72 18.12 -4.11
N PRO A 46 12.50 17.70 -2.86
CA PRO A 46 11.37 16.86 -2.51
C PRO A 46 10.05 17.59 -2.78
N LEU A 47 9.09 16.85 -3.33
CA LEU A 47 7.73 17.33 -3.52
C LEU A 47 7.01 17.42 -2.18
N THR A 48 6.04 18.33 -2.10
CA THR A 48 5.18 18.45 -0.92
C THR A 48 4.30 17.21 -0.77
N GLN A 49 3.98 16.85 0.48
CA GLN A 49 3.14 15.70 0.80
C GLN A 49 1.83 15.70 -0.01
N LYS A 50 1.17 16.85 -0.13
CA LYS A 50 -0.06 17.02 -0.91
C LYS A 50 0.13 16.64 -2.38
N LYS A 51 1.24 17.02 -3.00
CA LYS A 51 1.55 16.67 -4.40
C LYS A 51 1.82 15.18 -4.54
N LEU A 52 2.53 14.57 -3.59
CA LEU A 52 2.84 13.14 -3.60
C LEU A 52 1.59 12.26 -3.48
N ILE A 53 0.67 12.63 -2.60
CA ILE A 53 -0.60 11.90 -2.41
C ILE A 53 -1.50 12.03 -3.65
N GLN A 54 -1.39 13.14 -4.38
CA GLN A 54 -2.15 13.40 -5.61
C GLN A 54 -1.45 12.88 -6.87
N ASP A 55 -0.24 12.33 -6.77
CA ASP A 55 0.50 11.82 -7.92
C ASP A 55 -0.07 10.46 -8.36
N ASN A 56 -0.61 10.42 -9.58
CA ASN A 56 -1.21 9.21 -10.14
C ASN A 56 -0.22 8.03 -10.23
N LYS A 57 1.08 8.29 -10.48
CA LYS A 57 2.09 7.23 -10.54
C LYS A 57 2.30 6.60 -9.17
N VAL A 58 2.28 7.41 -8.12
CA VAL A 58 2.42 6.93 -6.73
C VAL A 58 1.20 6.07 -6.37
N ILE A 59 -0.01 6.56 -6.64
CA ILE A 59 -1.26 5.82 -6.39
C ILE A 59 -1.27 4.48 -7.14
N GLU A 60 -0.94 4.49 -8.43
CA GLU A 60 -0.89 3.28 -9.26
C GLU A 60 0.14 2.29 -8.74
N LYS A 61 1.35 2.77 -8.40
CA LYS A 61 2.42 1.93 -7.85
C LYS A 61 1.98 1.24 -6.55
N ILE A 62 1.33 1.98 -5.64
CA ILE A 62 0.81 1.43 -4.39
C ILE A 62 -0.27 0.38 -4.68
N ASN A 63 -1.25 0.69 -5.53
CA ASN A 63 -2.32 -0.24 -5.88
C ASN A 63 -1.81 -1.55 -6.50
N VAL A 64 -0.84 -1.48 -7.42
CA VAL A 64 -0.21 -2.66 -8.01
C VAL A 64 0.53 -3.48 -6.96
N THR A 65 1.28 -2.81 -6.08
CA THR A 65 2.04 -3.46 -5.00
C THR A 65 1.09 -4.20 -4.05
N LEU A 66 0.03 -3.53 -3.61
CA LEU A 66 -0.99 -4.12 -2.74
C LEU A 66 -1.74 -5.27 -3.43
N LYS A 67 -2.19 -5.08 -4.67
CA LYS A 67 -2.89 -6.14 -5.42
C LYS A 67 -2.03 -7.39 -5.56
N THR A 68 -0.75 -7.22 -5.86
CA THR A 68 0.20 -8.34 -5.97
C THR A 68 0.31 -9.07 -4.64
N GLN A 69 0.58 -8.32 -3.57
CA GLN A 69 0.73 -8.85 -2.21
C GLN A 69 -0.52 -9.57 -1.68
N ILE A 70 -1.70 -9.02 -1.92
CA ILE A 70 -2.98 -9.59 -1.49
C ILE A 70 -3.34 -10.83 -2.33
N THR A 71 -3.02 -10.85 -3.62
CA THR A 71 -3.30 -12.00 -4.51
C THR A 71 -2.31 -13.16 -4.28
N THR A 72 -1.08 -12.88 -3.88
CA THR A 72 -0.09 -13.92 -3.53
C THR A 72 -0.38 -14.61 -2.20
N LEU A 73 -1.27 -14.08 -1.38
CA LEU A 73 -1.83 -14.84 -0.27
C LEU A 73 -2.77 -15.89 -0.87
N PRO A 74 -2.58 -17.19 -0.60
CA PRO A 74 -3.57 -18.17 -1.00
C PRO A 74 -4.86 -17.79 -0.28
N MET A 75 -5.82 -17.23 -1.03
CA MET A 75 -7.19 -17.13 -0.56
C MET A 75 -7.57 -18.52 -0.10
N GLY A 76 -7.76 -18.65 1.22
CA GLY A 76 -8.17 -19.91 1.83
C GLY A 76 -9.29 -20.47 0.99
N LYS A 77 -9.10 -21.67 0.43
CA LYS A 77 -10.18 -22.38 -0.21
C LYS A 77 -11.31 -22.40 0.80
N SER A 78 -12.42 -21.77 0.46
CA SER A 78 -13.70 -22.07 1.06
C SER A 78 -13.89 -23.57 0.87
N LYS A 79 -13.57 -24.36 1.90
CA LYS A 79 -14.15 -25.69 2.05
C LYS A 79 -15.63 -25.44 2.32
N SER A 80 -16.37 -25.26 1.23
CA SER A 80 -17.79 -25.56 1.20
C SER A 80 -17.89 -27.06 0.95
N VAL A 81 -17.83 -27.86 2.02
CA VAL A 81 -18.56 -29.13 2.21
C VAL A 81 -18.62 -29.39 3.70
#